data_AF-A0A963K0D8-F1
#
_entry.id   AF-A0A963K0D8-F1
#
_cell.length_a   1.000
_cell.length_b   1.000
_cell.length_c   1.000
_cell.angle_alpha   90.00
_cell.angle_beta   90.00
_cell.angle_gamma   90.00
#
_symmetry.space_group_name_H-M   'P 1'
#
loop_
_entity.id
_entity.type
_entity.pdbx_description
1 polymer ?
#
loop_
_entity_poly.entity_id
_entity_poly.type
_entity_poly.pdbx_seq_one_letter_code
_entity_poly.pdbx_strand_id
1 'polypeptide(L)' 'IELVVGTPPGGAFTLADVPGVGVVPALAAGDKCGRCWQVLEEVDEAGGLCIRCTGAVGAMAA' A
#
# COMPACT_ATOMS: atom_id res chain seq x y z
N ILE A 1 -4.50 7.89 0.40
CA ILE A 1 -3.22 8.59 0.72
C ILE A 1 -3.44 10.06 0.42
N GLU A 2 -3.08 10.93 1.35
CA GLU A 2 -3.22 12.39 1.21
C GLU A 2 -1.84 13.03 0.98
N LEU A 3 -1.79 14.02 0.09
CA LEU A 3 -0.61 14.84 -0.15
C LEU A 3 -0.92 16.27 0.28
N VAL A 4 -0.09 16.82 1.18
CA VAL A 4 -0.24 18.19 1.67
C VAL A 4 0.98 19.01 1.24
N VAL A 5 0.74 20.20 0.68
CA VAL A 5 1.81 21.12 0.28
C VAL A 5 2.18 22.01 1.46
N GLY A 6 3.46 22.02 1.84
CA GLY A 6 3.98 22.87 2.91
C GLY A 6 5.25 22.30 3.55
N THR A 7 5.68 22.92 4.64
CA THR A 7 6.79 22.38 5.45
C THR A 7 6.38 21.04 6.06
N PRO A 8 7.22 20.00 6.01
CA PRO A 8 6.94 18.73 6.68
C PRO A 8 6.59 18.93 8.16
N PRO A 9 5.55 18.26 8.67
CA PRO A 9 5.17 18.38 10.07
C PRO A 9 6.26 17.84 11.00
N GLY A 10 6.26 18.31 12.25
CA GLY A 10 7.19 17.83 13.27
C GLY A 10 7.06 16.31 13.48
N GLY A 11 8.18 15.61 13.49
CA GLY A 11 8.23 14.15 13.64
C GLY A 11 8.02 13.36 12.35
N ALA A 12 7.82 14.01 11.20
CA ALA A 12 7.85 13.35 9.90
C ALA A 12 9.24 12.74 9.65
N PHE A 13 9.25 11.56 9.02
CA PHE A 13 10.48 10.98 8.50
C PHE A 13 10.97 11.82 7.31
N THR A 14 12.24 12.18 7.29
CA THR A 14 12.86 13.03 6.25
C THR A 14 14.17 12.42 5.76
N LEU A 15 14.55 12.76 4.53
CA LEU A 15 15.81 12.34 3.92
C LEU A 15 16.62 13.57 3.49
N ALA A 16 17.94 13.54 3.71
CA ALA A 16 18.83 14.68 3.45
C ALA A 16 19.01 14.99 1.95
N ASP A 17 18.92 13.98 1.10
CA ASP A 17 19.00 14.08 -0.37
C ASP A 17 17.70 14.58 -1.01
N VAL A 18 16.60 14.65 -0.25
CA VAL A 18 15.30 15.16 -0.72
C VAL A 18 14.77 16.26 0.22
N PRO A 19 15.37 17.47 0.18
CA PRO A 19 15.00 18.55 1.08
C PRO A 19 13.56 19.03 0.85
N GLY A 20 12.86 19.32 1.95
CA GLY A 20 11.47 19.79 1.92
C GLY A 20 10.41 18.70 1.80
N VAL A 21 10.81 17.43 1.68
CA VAL A 21 9.89 16.28 1.67
C VAL A 21 9.93 15.56 3.02
N GLY A 22 8.76 15.25 3.57
CA GLY A 22 8.63 14.40 4.75
C GLY A 22 7.42 13.48 4.65
N VAL A 23 7.53 12.34 5.31
CA VAL A 23 6.53 11.26 5.26
C VAL A 23 6.10 10.90 6.69
N VAL A 24 4.78 10.81 6.89
CA VAL A 24 4.19 10.24 8.10
C VAL A 24 3.63 8.87 7.74
N PRO A 25 4.29 7.76 8.14
CA PRO A 25 3.80 6.43 7.83
C PRO A 25 2.53 6.11 8.62
N ALA A 26 1.59 5.44 7.97
CA ALA A 26 0.37 4.92 8.58
C ALA A 26 0.11 3.50 8.06
N LEU A 27 -0.71 2.73 8.80
CA LEU A 27 -1.14 1.42 8.34
C LEU A 27 -1.98 1.58 7.07
N ALA A 28 -1.74 0.69 6.10
CA ALA A 28 -2.57 0.60 4.91
C ALA A 28 -3.96 0.05 5.27
N ALA A 29 -4.99 0.49 4.53
CA ALA A 29 -6.34 -0.02 4.69
C ALA A 29 -6.56 -1.32 3.90
N GLY A 30 -7.46 -2.17 4.40
CA GLY A 30 -7.77 -3.47 3.82
C GLY A 30 -6.88 -4.60 4.34
N ASP A 31 -6.82 -5.68 3.57
CA ASP A 31 -6.16 -6.92 3.98
C ASP A 31 -5.00 -7.32 3.08
N LYS A 32 -4.12 -8.15 3.64
CA LYS A 32 -2.93 -8.64 2.95
C LYS A 32 -3.30 -9.72 1.95
N CYS A 33 -3.09 -9.47 0.66
CA CYS A 33 -3.23 -10.48 -0.39
C CYS A 33 -2.32 -11.68 -0.13
N GLY A 34 -2.89 -12.90 -0.16
CA GLY A 34 -2.15 -14.15 0.09
C GLY A 34 -1.03 -14.46 -0.92
N ARG A 35 -1.06 -13.90 -2.14
CA ARG A 35 -0.09 -14.18 -3.20
C ARG A 35 1.03 -13.13 -3.33
N CYS A 36 0.69 -11.85 -3.33
CA CYS A 36 1.67 -10.78 -3.55
C CYS A 36 2.02 -9.96 -2.30
N TRP A 37 1.33 -10.21 -1.19
CA TRP A 37 1.54 -9.58 0.11
C TRP A 37 1.33 -8.06 0.15
N GLN A 38 0.75 -7.47 -0.90
CA GLN A 38 0.24 -6.10 -0.81
C GLN A 38 -1.02 -6.06 0.06
N VAL A 39 -1.16 -5.02 0.87
CA VAL A 39 -2.39 -4.73 1.63
C VAL A 39 -3.27 -3.83 0.77
N LEU A 40 -4.50 -4.28 0.47
CA LEU A 40 -5.43 -3.61 -0.44
C LEU A 40 -6.86 -3.74 0.07
N GLU A 41 -7.68 -2.71 -0.12
CA GLU A 41 -9.10 -2.68 0.29
C GLU A 41 -9.97 -3.72 -0.44
N GLU A 42 -9.52 -4.20 -1.60
CA GLU A 42 -10.22 -5.23 -2.40
C GLU A 42 -9.98 -6.67 -1.91
N VAL A 43 -9.08 -6.88 -0.95
CA VAL A 43 -8.81 -8.20 -0.38
C VAL A 43 -9.74 -8.42 0.81
N ASP A 44 -10.41 -9.57 0.86
CA ASP A 44 -11.19 -9.99 2.00
C ASP A 44 -10.37 -10.83 3.00
N GLU A 45 -10.78 -10.80 4.27
CA GLU A 45 -10.08 -11.45 5.40
C GLU A 45 -9.96 -12.98 5.25
N ALA A 46 -10.75 -13.62 4.39
CA ALA A 46 -10.83 -15.07 4.24
C ALA A 46 -9.73 -15.68 3.36
N GLY A 47 -8.50 -15.16 3.42
CA GLY A 47 -7.39 -15.60 2.56
C GLY A 47 -7.53 -15.15 1.10
N GLY A 48 -8.25 -14.04 0.89
CA GLY A 48 -8.53 -13.47 -0.42
C GLY A 48 -7.29 -13.15 -1.23
N LEU A 49 -7.47 -13.22 -2.55
CA LEU A 49 -6.51 -12.70 -3.52
C LEU A 49 -7.01 -11.36 -4.04
N CYS A 50 -6.10 -10.40 -4.24
CA CYS A 50 -6.42 -9.17 -4.93
C CYS A 50 -6.80 -9.46 -6.39
N ILE A 51 -7.53 -8.55 -7.04
CA ILE A 51 -8.09 -8.72 -8.39
C ILE A 51 -6.99 -9.11 -9.38
N ARG A 52 -5.82 -8.48 -9.28
CA ARG A 52 -4.63 -8.82 -10.10
C ARG A 52 -4.19 -10.26 -9.89
N CYS A 53 -4.10 -10.70 -8.65
CA CYS A 53 -3.61 -12.04 -8.31
C CYS A 53 -4.64 -13.11 -8.70
N THR A 54 -5.93 -12.85 -8.53
CA THR A 54 -7.02 -13.71 -9.02
C THR A 54 -6.93 -13.89 -10.53
N GLY A 55 -6.78 -12.81 -11.30
CA GLY A 55 -6.61 -12.90 -12.76
C GLY A 55 -5.36 -13.70 -13.17
N ALA A 56 -4.23 -13.49 -12.49
CA ALA A 56 -2.98 -14.16 -12.81
C ALA A 56 -3.02 -15.67 -12.57
N VAL A 57 -3.67 -16.14 -11.51
CA VAL A 57 -3.76 -17.59 -11.21
C VAL A 57 -4.93 -18.24 -11.92
N GLY A 58 -6.04 -17.52 -12.16
CA GLY A 58 -7.17 -18.02 -12.94
C GLY A 58 -6.79 -18.35 -14.38
N ALA A 59 -5.89 -17.56 -14.98
CA ALA A 59 -5.39 -17.81 -16.34
C ALA A 59 -4.57 -19.12 -16.49
N MET A 60 -4.12 -19.73 -15.40
CA MET A 60 -3.39 -21.00 -15.43
C MET A 60 -4.29 -22.25 -15.38
N ALA A 61 -5.59 -22.07 -15.09
CA ALA A 61 -6.55 -23.17 -14.94
C ALA A 61 -7.39 -23.44 -16.22
N ALA A 62 -7.06 -22.77 -17.33
CA ALA A 62 -7.76 -22.86 -18.61
C ALA A 62 -6.94 -23.61 -19.66
#